data_AF-A0A0G0Y6B7-F1
#
_entry.id   AF-A0A0G0Y6B7-F1
#
_cell.length_a   1.000
_cell.length_b   1.000
_cell.length_c   1.000
_cell.angle_alpha   90.00
_cell.angle_beta   90.00
_cell.angle_gamma   90.00
#
_symmetry.space_group_name_H-M   'P 1'
#
loop_
_entity.id
_entity.type
_entity.pdbx_description
1 polymer ?
#
loop_
_entity_poly.entity_id
_entity_poly.type
_entity_poly.pdbx_seq_one_letter_code
_entity_poly.pdbx_strand_id
1 'polypeptide(L)'
;MYPTQTSLIPVTVTIAKFYELILHKYGLVSLLFGHHWYPYWYLGVPLRYISGPIVPLFTILVHAITPSTSIFNIVTFIVVLSMVLSSFGWAKLVHLITKDKKMAILVFLVMLVSPWKYFTGLVFDEGTTMLAKACVPYVLIWVLTYLRNGKKSWFWGSGLAMGITLLVNSSILPSIFVGVLAIAFGEAYHEAKFSNLQYMIANILKIIFLGIVISTLWYGPGYWLNILSNPSIGGASSFKVLIRIFELLRAILPLITAIVTVYMWKKIQNKYVIFACIWLFTFLFLTIFRFLGNPQFWQDWISWFYELEIGLILILAGLAQNRRKLLILLLLPAVMVFVIYNKLGRPQLFSDSFSPGIESLGALEKIVPSGQRVFVSGSAVFWLDALHNMSQVRGGQDEVATNLHWDDASYQLREDSDSEKSKNWLLAMGVQYVLVHGDTSAEYYHDFKDPTKWLEVGKLVWVDKGDSIYEIESSQAWIVDLEKLYSQKLSLEGYIAAQKRPVADYKWIDTDKIEINSGTVSSGEGIVMAVSYDKRWKASSRGVRISQDPMGNMVVVSSNPHDLEQLTLFYK
;
A
#
# COMPACT_ATOMS: atom_id res chain seq x y z
N MET A 1 0.44 21.98 7.99
CA MET A 1 1.65 21.62 7.22
C MET A 1 1.28 20.50 6.28
N TYR A 2 1.57 20.70 4.99
CA TYR A 2 1.40 19.69 3.95
C TYR A 2 2.75 19.11 3.58
N PRO A 3 2.87 17.79 3.37
CA PRO A 3 4.10 17.18 2.89
C PRO A 3 4.32 17.47 1.40
N THR A 4 5.46 17.04 0.86
CA THR A 4 5.73 17.08 -0.59
C THR A 4 4.63 16.38 -1.38
N GLN A 5 4.35 16.80 -2.62
CA GLN A 5 3.35 16.15 -3.46
C GLN A 5 3.57 14.64 -3.67
N THR A 6 4.83 14.19 -3.72
CA THR A 6 5.17 12.78 -3.87
C THR A 6 4.93 11.92 -2.61
N SER A 7 4.56 12.54 -1.49
CA SER A 7 4.35 11.87 -0.21
C SER A 7 3.07 11.03 -0.23
N LEU A 8 3.12 9.86 0.42
CA LEU A 8 1.95 9.01 0.63
C LEU A 8 1.28 9.22 2.00
N ILE A 9 1.73 10.20 2.79
CA ILE A 9 1.02 10.63 4.02
C ILE A 9 -0.49 10.93 3.77
N PRO A 10 -0.89 11.58 2.65
CA PRO A 10 -2.30 11.79 2.32
C PRO A 10 -3.15 10.51 2.33
N VAL A 11 -2.59 9.35 1.96
CA VAL A 11 -3.28 8.06 2.01
C VAL A 11 -3.75 7.74 3.44
N THR A 12 -2.87 7.89 4.43
CA THR A 12 -3.23 7.68 5.84
C THR A 12 -4.24 8.71 6.33
N VAL A 13 -4.14 9.96 5.86
CA VAL A 13 -5.09 11.05 6.20
C VAL A 13 -6.48 10.71 5.68
N THR A 14 -6.60 10.29 4.43
CA THR A 14 -7.84 9.84 3.80
C THR A 14 -8.53 8.75 4.63
N ILE A 15 -7.77 7.72 4.99
CA ILE A 15 -8.30 6.60 5.75
C ILE A 15 -8.73 7.04 7.15
N ALA A 16 -7.95 7.89 7.82
CA ALA A 16 -8.31 8.42 9.13
C ALA A 16 -9.62 9.24 9.07
N LYS A 17 -9.80 10.10 8.06
CA LYS A 17 -11.07 10.82 7.82
C LYS A 17 -12.24 9.85 7.63
N PHE A 18 -12.02 8.76 6.91
CA PHE A 18 -13.06 7.75 6.69
C PHE A 18 -13.41 6.99 7.98
N TYR A 19 -12.42 6.67 8.81
CA TYR A 19 -12.66 6.08 10.14
C TYR A 19 -13.43 7.03 11.05
N GLU A 20 -13.14 8.32 11.00
CA GLU A 20 -13.87 9.37 11.72
C GLU A 20 -15.33 9.44 11.27
N LEU A 21 -15.59 9.40 9.95
CA LEU A 21 -16.94 9.33 9.40
C LEU A 21 -17.73 8.12 9.94
N ILE A 22 -17.14 6.93 9.91
CA ILE A 22 -17.78 5.71 10.43
C ILE A 22 -18.01 5.81 11.93
N LEU A 23 -17.03 6.32 12.68
CA LEU A 23 -17.14 6.50 14.13
C LEU A 23 -18.31 7.41 14.49
N HIS A 24 -18.43 8.55 13.82
CA HIS A 24 -19.53 9.49 14.05
C HIS A 24 -20.89 8.91 13.67
N LYS A 25 -20.96 8.17 12.57
CA LYS A 25 -22.23 7.68 12.02
C LYS A 25 -22.74 6.40 12.70
N TYR A 26 -21.85 5.46 13.01
CA TYR A 26 -22.22 4.12 13.48
C TYR A 26 -21.62 3.74 14.85
N GLY A 27 -20.72 4.58 15.40
CA GLY A 27 -20.09 4.34 16.70
C GLY A 27 -18.92 3.35 16.68
N LEU A 28 -18.20 3.30 17.81
CA LEU A 28 -16.94 2.56 17.95
C LEU A 28 -17.10 1.04 17.76
N VAL A 29 -18.19 0.46 18.26
CA VAL A 29 -18.45 -0.99 18.13
C VAL A 29 -18.59 -1.37 16.66
N SER A 30 -19.32 -0.57 15.87
CA SER A 30 -19.46 -0.77 14.43
C SER A 30 -18.12 -0.59 13.72
N LEU A 31 -17.31 0.40 14.09
CA LEU A 31 -16.00 0.61 13.50
C LEU A 31 -15.05 -0.58 13.71
N LEU A 32 -15.01 -1.13 14.93
CA LEU A 32 -14.08 -2.20 15.28
C LEU A 32 -14.53 -3.60 14.81
N PHE A 33 -15.83 -3.86 14.82
CA PHE A 33 -16.37 -5.21 14.58
C PHE A 33 -17.26 -5.31 13.35
N GLY A 34 -17.72 -4.18 12.80
CA GLY A 34 -18.53 -4.13 11.59
C GLY A 34 -17.75 -4.42 10.31
N HIS A 35 -18.52 -4.67 9.24
CA HIS A 35 -18.04 -4.80 7.88
C HIS A 35 -18.40 -3.53 7.13
N HIS A 36 -17.39 -2.76 6.74
CA HIS A 36 -17.57 -1.48 6.06
C HIS A 36 -16.98 -1.55 4.67
N TRP A 37 -17.66 -0.90 3.73
CA TRP A 37 -17.20 -0.73 2.36
C TRP A 37 -16.54 0.64 2.22
N TYR A 38 -15.40 0.70 1.54
CA TYR A 38 -14.75 1.95 1.18
C TYR A 38 -15.00 2.20 -0.31
N PRO A 39 -15.86 3.17 -0.70
CA PRO A 39 -16.33 3.31 -2.07
C PRO A 39 -15.40 4.14 -2.97
N TYR A 40 -14.38 4.79 -2.42
CA TYR A 40 -13.64 5.83 -3.14
C TYR A 40 -12.47 5.31 -3.97
N TRP A 41 -11.91 4.12 -3.67
CA TRP A 41 -10.76 3.56 -4.39
C TRP A 41 -11.10 2.21 -5.02
N TYR A 42 -10.44 1.87 -6.13
CA TYR A 42 -10.45 0.53 -6.73
C TYR A 42 -11.85 0.00 -7.04
N LEU A 43 -12.76 0.88 -7.49
CA LEU A 43 -14.18 0.57 -7.72
C LEU A 43 -14.90 0.10 -6.43
N GLY A 44 -14.34 0.44 -5.28
CA GLY A 44 -14.75 0.02 -3.96
C GLY A 44 -14.02 -1.23 -3.47
N VAL A 45 -13.65 -1.23 -2.19
CA VAL A 45 -12.99 -2.37 -1.53
C VAL A 45 -13.47 -2.50 -0.08
N PRO A 46 -13.37 -3.69 0.55
CA PRO A 46 -13.59 -3.82 1.98
C PRO A 46 -12.61 -2.92 2.75
N LEU A 47 -13.11 -2.07 3.66
CA LEU A 47 -12.28 -1.12 4.42
C LEU A 47 -11.10 -1.80 5.10
N ARG A 48 -11.32 -3.02 5.61
CA ARG A 48 -10.30 -3.80 6.32
C ARG A 48 -9.13 -4.23 5.44
N TYR A 49 -9.25 -4.16 4.11
CA TYR A 49 -8.16 -4.49 3.19
C TYR A 49 -7.24 -3.30 2.95
N ILE A 50 -7.74 -2.06 3.15
CA ILE A 50 -6.97 -0.87 2.82
C ILE A 50 -5.81 -0.65 3.79
N SER A 51 -6.06 -0.80 5.09
CA SER A 51 -5.03 -0.53 6.10
C SER A 51 -5.28 -1.26 7.42
N GLY A 52 -4.21 -1.39 8.18
CA GLY A 52 -4.28 -1.75 9.59
C GLY A 52 -5.00 -0.67 10.42
N PRO A 53 -5.76 -1.05 11.46
CA PRO A 53 -6.64 -0.12 12.15
C PRO A 53 -5.89 0.80 13.12
N ILE A 54 -4.66 0.47 13.52
CA ILE A 54 -4.01 1.12 14.66
C ILE A 54 -3.73 2.60 14.40
N VAL A 55 -3.17 2.95 13.26
CA VAL A 55 -2.80 4.34 12.96
C VAL A 55 -4.01 5.22 12.70
N PRO A 56 -5.01 4.81 11.87
CA PRO A 56 -6.24 5.56 11.72
C PRO A 56 -6.97 5.76 13.06
N LEU A 57 -7.13 4.71 13.88
CA LEU A 57 -7.77 4.82 15.19
C LEU A 57 -7.02 5.76 16.14
N PHE A 58 -5.70 5.64 16.20
CA PHE A 58 -4.90 6.54 17.04
C PHE A 58 -5.01 7.99 16.56
N THR A 59 -5.02 8.20 15.24
CA THR A 59 -5.14 9.53 14.63
C THR A 59 -6.47 10.19 14.99
N ILE A 60 -7.60 9.49 14.84
CA ILE A 60 -8.92 10.05 15.20
C ILE A 60 -9.07 10.26 16.70
N LEU A 61 -8.44 9.42 17.55
CA LEU A 61 -8.45 9.61 19.00
C LEU A 61 -7.69 10.88 19.41
N VAL A 62 -6.53 11.13 18.82
CA VAL A 62 -5.77 12.37 19.04
C VAL A 62 -6.56 13.57 18.50
N HIS A 63 -7.19 13.44 17.33
CA HIS A 63 -8.01 14.50 16.74
C HIS A 63 -9.21 14.86 17.63
N ALA A 64 -9.90 13.86 18.20
CA ALA A 64 -11.00 14.08 19.14
C ALA A 64 -10.57 14.85 20.41
N ILE A 65 -9.32 14.68 20.87
CA ILE A 65 -8.76 15.39 22.02
C ILE A 65 -8.20 16.77 21.61
N THR A 66 -7.80 16.93 20.35
CA THR A 66 -7.21 18.16 19.80
C THR A 66 -7.90 18.64 18.52
N PRO A 67 -9.20 19.02 18.56
CA PRO A 67 -9.98 19.30 17.34
C PRO A 67 -9.47 20.48 16.51
N SER A 68 -8.64 21.35 17.08
CA SER A 68 -7.99 22.46 16.37
C SER A 68 -6.79 22.00 15.52
N THR A 69 -6.31 20.78 15.69
CA THR A 69 -5.14 20.24 14.99
C THR A 69 -5.60 19.42 13.79
N SER A 70 -5.20 19.81 12.59
CA SER A 70 -5.54 19.03 11.39
C SER A 70 -5.01 17.59 11.45
N ILE A 71 -5.75 16.65 10.86
CA ILE A 71 -5.33 15.24 10.71
C ILE A 71 -3.97 15.13 10.01
N PHE A 72 -3.68 15.99 9.02
CA PHE A 72 -2.36 16.09 8.38
C PHE A 72 -1.23 16.31 9.39
N ASN A 73 -1.41 17.25 10.33
CA ASN A 73 -0.39 17.52 11.35
C ASN A 73 -0.23 16.33 12.31
N ILE A 74 -1.33 15.66 12.68
CA ILE A 74 -1.29 14.48 13.56
C ILE A 74 -0.51 13.34 12.90
N VAL A 75 -0.82 13.00 11.64
CA VAL A 75 -0.12 11.94 10.90
C VAL A 75 1.36 12.31 10.69
N THR A 76 1.65 13.56 10.35
CA THR A 76 3.03 14.04 10.22
C THR A 76 3.80 13.89 11.53
N PHE A 77 3.18 14.22 12.67
CA PHE A 77 3.78 14.02 13.98
C PHE A 77 4.05 12.54 14.28
N ILE A 78 3.12 11.64 13.94
CA ILE A 78 3.32 10.18 14.05
C ILE A 78 4.53 9.74 13.24
N VAL A 79 4.68 10.21 12.00
CA VAL A 79 5.82 9.91 11.12
C VAL A 79 7.14 10.37 11.74
N VAL A 80 7.21 11.61 12.22
CA VAL A 80 8.43 12.17 12.85
C VAL A 80 8.77 11.41 14.15
N LEU A 81 7.77 11.13 14.98
CA LEU A 81 7.95 10.37 16.22
C LEU A 81 8.46 8.96 15.94
N SER A 82 7.96 8.32 14.89
CA SER A 82 8.38 6.98 14.45
C SER A 82 9.88 6.92 14.13
N MET A 83 10.45 7.98 13.55
CA MET A 83 11.89 8.04 13.24
C MET A 83 12.77 8.06 14.51
N VAL A 84 12.28 8.70 15.59
CA VAL A 84 12.95 8.72 16.89
C VAL A 84 12.81 7.37 17.59
N LEU A 85 11.59 6.82 17.62
CA LEU A 85 11.29 5.51 18.18
C LEU A 85 12.13 4.42 17.52
N SER A 86 12.26 4.44 16.19
CA SER A 86 13.09 3.46 15.50
C SER A 86 14.56 3.52 15.94
N SER A 87 15.12 4.72 16.06
CA SER A 87 16.51 4.93 16.48
C SER A 87 16.75 4.34 17.89
N PHE A 88 15.81 4.54 18.81
CA PHE A 88 15.86 3.93 20.15
C PHE A 88 15.72 2.41 20.11
N GLY A 89 14.76 1.89 19.34
CA GLY A 89 14.52 0.46 19.21
C GLY A 89 15.76 -0.28 18.72
N TRP A 90 16.37 0.20 17.64
CA TRP A 90 17.58 -0.40 17.08
C TRP A 90 18.76 -0.34 18.04
N ALA A 91 19.00 0.81 18.69
CA ALA A 91 20.04 0.92 19.71
C ALA A 91 19.84 -0.07 20.87
N LYS A 92 18.60 -0.25 21.34
CA LYS A 92 18.25 -1.22 22.38
C LYS A 92 18.48 -2.66 21.92
N LEU A 93 18.12 -3.00 20.68
CA LEU A 93 18.39 -4.31 20.08
C LEU A 93 19.91 -4.58 20.01
N VAL A 94 20.70 -3.61 19.55
CA VAL A 94 22.16 -3.71 19.51
C VAL A 94 22.74 -3.93 20.91
N HIS A 95 22.29 -3.17 21.91
CA HIS A 95 22.70 -3.39 23.30
C HIS A 95 22.36 -4.80 23.77
N LEU A 96 21.17 -5.30 23.43
CA LEU A 96 20.73 -6.64 23.83
C LEU A 96 21.59 -7.74 23.18
N ILE A 97 21.97 -7.58 21.91
CA ILE A 97 22.82 -8.54 21.18
C ILE A 97 24.26 -8.51 21.73
N THR A 98 24.86 -7.33 21.82
CA THR A 98 26.30 -7.15 22.07
C THR A 98 26.69 -6.99 23.53
N LYS A 99 25.76 -6.53 24.37
CA LYS A 99 26.00 -6.03 25.74
C LYS A 99 26.91 -4.79 25.82
N ASP A 100 27.21 -4.15 24.68
CA ASP A 100 28.00 -2.92 24.62
C ASP A 100 27.09 -1.68 24.64
N LYS A 101 27.23 -0.84 25.66
CA LYS A 101 26.48 0.42 25.78
C LYS A 101 26.98 1.51 24.84
N LYS A 102 28.29 1.60 24.60
CA LYS A 102 28.90 2.64 23.76
C LYS A 102 28.47 2.43 22.30
N MET A 103 28.49 1.18 21.87
CA MET A 103 28.03 0.80 20.53
C MET A 103 26.54 1.10 20.33
N ALA A 104 25.70 0.82 21.34
CA ALA A 104 24.29 1.16 21.28
C ALA A 104 24.06 2.68 21.19
N ILE A 105 24.79 3.49 21.95
CA ILE A 105 24.73 4.96 21.88
C ILE A 105 25.19 5.45 20.50
N LEU A 106 26.25 4.87 19.94
CA LEU A 106 26.71 5.21 18.60
C LEU A 106 25.63 4.94 17.55
N VAL A 107 25.03 3.74 17.57
CA VAL A 107 23.93 3.38 16.67
C VAL A 107 22.76 4.34 16.84
N PHE A 108 22.37 4.67 18.08
CA PHE A 108 21.33 5.65 18.35
C PHE A 108 21.61 7.01 17.69
N LEU A 109 22.78 7.60 17.97
CA LEU A 109 23.12 8.95 17.49
C LEU A 109 23.20 9.00 15.97
N VAL A 110 23.77 7.98 15.36
CA VAL A 110 23.95 7.91 13.91
C VAL A 110 22.59 7.72 13.25
N MET A 111 21.82 6.72 13.67
CA MET A 111 20.47 6.52 13.16
C MET A 111 19.59 7.73 13.37
N LEU A 112 19.78 8.48 14.46
CA LEU A 112 19.04 9.70 14.74
C LEU A 112 19.26 10.75 13.64
N VAL A 113 20.48 10.90 13.12
CA VAL A 113 20.79 11.92 12.09
C VAL A 113 20.82 11.36 10.66
N SER A 114 20.71 10.05 10.51
CA SER A 114 20.77 9.40 9.20
C SER A 114 19.66 9.91 8.29
N PRO A 115 19.98 10.34 7.06
CA PRO A 115 19.07 11.16 6.27
C PRO A 115 18.01 10.35 5.51
N TRP A 116 18.25 9.06 5.20
CA TRP A 116 17.33 8.32 4.35
C TRP A 116 15.97 8.13 5.01
N LYS A 117 15.94 7.80 6.30
CA LYS A 117 14.67 7.67 7.04
C LYS A 117 13.80 8.92 6.99
N TYR A 118 14.42 10.10 7.09
CA TYR A 118 13.70 11.38 7.04
C TYR A 118 13.19 11.64 5.64
N PHE A 119 14.05 11.40 4.66
CA PHE A 119 13.75 11.60 3.27
C PHE A 119 12.60 10.69 2.82
N THR A 120 12.66 9.37 3.06
CA THR A 120 11.54 8.50 2.68
C THR A 120 10.29 8.78 3.47
N GLY A 121 10.38 8.94 4.78
CA GLY A 121 9.21 9.17 5.63
C GLY A 121 8.39 10.39 5.25
N LEU A 122 9.05 11.44 4.77
CA LEU A 122 8.39 12.70 4.42
C LEU A 122 8.07 12.80 2.94
N VAL A 123 8.86 12.16 2.08
CA VAL A 123 8.79 12.35 0.62
C VAL A 123 8.09 11.22 -0.12
N PHE A 124 8.11 9.97 0.38
CA PHE A 124 7.61 8.81 -0.37
C PHE A 124 6.75 7.83 0.42
N ASP A 125 7.02 7.64 1.71
CA ASP A 125 6.36 6.59 2.49
C ASP A 125 4.97 7.03 2.94
N GLU A 126 4.10 6.04 3.12
CA GLU A 126 2.83 6.19 3.81
C GLU A 126 3.06 6.33 5.32
N GLY A 127 2.23 7.12 6.00
CA GLY A 127 2.33 7.35 7.45
C GLY A 127 2.33 6.06 8.29
N THR A 128 1.54 5.06 7.88
CA THR A 128 1.46 3.76 8.58
C THR A 128 2.74 2.94 8.44
N THR A 129 3.39 2.99 7.28
CA THR A 129 4.62 2.24 6.98
C THR A 129 5.77 2.69 7.87
N MET A 130 5.93 4.01 8.10
CA MET A 130 7.02 4.52 8.93
C MET A 130 6.88 4.08 10.40
N LEU A 131 5.66 4.05 10.93
CA LEU A 131 5.43 3.51 12.28
C LEU A 131 5.69 2.01 12.35
N ALA A 132 5.27 1.24 11.33
CA ALA A 132 5.55 -0.19 11.27
C ALA A 132 7.06 -0.47 11.25
N LYS A 133 7.83 0.28 10.44
CA LYS A 133 9.30 0.27 10.41
C LYS A 133 9.92 0.58 11.77
N ALA A 134 9.33 1.52 12.52
CA ALA A 134 9.77 1.84 13.87
C ALA A 134 9.51 0.71 14.89
N CYS A 135 8.45 -0.07 14.70
CA CYS A 135 8.09 -1.20 15.55
C CYS A 135 8.97 -2.44 15.34
N VAL A 136 9.58 -2.63 14.16
CA VAL A 136 10.43 -3.80 13.84
C VAL A 136 11.44 -4.14 14.94
N PRO A 137 12.36 -3.25 15.36
CA PRO A 137 13.36 -3.61 16.36
C PRO A 137 12.76 -4.06 17.70
N TYR A 138 11.55 -3.61 18.04
CA TYR A 138 10.87 -4.06 19.26
C TYR A 138 10.35 -5.48 19.13
N VAL A 139 9.77 -5.85 17.98
CA VAL A 139 9.42 -7.25 17.67
C VAL A 139 10.66 -8.14 17.77
N LEU A 140 11.77 -7.70 17.18
CA LEU A 140 13.06 -8.39 17.24
C LEU A 140 13.58 -8.57 18.67
N ILE A 141 13.44 -7.55 19.53
CA ILE A 141 13.79 -7.64 20.96
C ILE A 141 12.96 -8.72 21.68
N TRP A 142 11.65 -8.77 21.44
CA TRP A 142 10.77 -9.78 22.06
C TRP A 142 11.18 -11.19 21.63
N VAL A 143 11.38 -11.40 20.32
CA VAL A 143 11.80 -12.69 19.75
C VAL A 143 13.16 -13.12 20.30
N LEU A 144 14.15 -12.23 20.29
CA LEU A 144 15.48 -12.51 20.85
C LEU A 144 15.41 -12.88 22.34
N THR A 145 14.57 -12.17 23.10
CA THR A 145 14.38 -12.43 24.53
C THR A 145 13.73 -13.79 24.77
N TYR A 146 12.77 -14.18 23.93
CA TYR A 146 12.17 -15.51 23.97
C TYR A 146 13.20 -16.60 23.66
N LEU A 147 13.96 -16.48 22.56
CA LEU A 147 14.92 -17.49 22.14
C LEU A 147 16.02 -17.74 23.18
N ARG A 148 16.40 -16.72 23.96
CA ARG A 148 17.39 -16.85 25.05
C ARG A 148 16.82 -17.42 26.34
N ASN A 149 15.57 -17.09 26.68
CA ASN A 149 15.00 -17.43 27.99
C ASN A 149 14.07 -18.65 27.97
N GLY A 150 13.50 -19.01 26.81
CA GLY A 150 12.55 -20.11 26.63
C GLY A 150 11.18 -19.95 27.31
N LYS A 151 10.93 -18.86 28.06
CA LYS A 151 9.66 -18.70 28.81
C LYS A 151 8.48 -18.46 27.87
N LYS A 152 7.36 -19.13 28.16
CA LYS A 152 6.11 -19.01 27.38
C LYS A 152 5.55 -17.59 27.31
N SER A 153 5.74 -16.76 28.33
CA SER A 153 5.29 -15.36 28.31
C SER A 153 5.96 -14.55 27.19
N TRP A 154 7.26 -14.76 26.95
CA TRP A 154 7.98 -14.10 25.85
C TRP A 154 7.55 -14.63 24.48
N PHE A 155 7.16 -15.91 24.37
CA PHE A 155 6.58 -16.46 23.14
C PHE A 155 5.28 -15.74 22.77
N TRP A 156 4.32 -15.68 23.71
CA TRP A 156 3.05 -14.99 23.49
C TRP A 156 3.25 -13.49 23.25
N GLY A 157 4.13 -12.85 24.02
CA GLY A 157 4.50 -11.45 23.82
C GLY A 157 5.12 -11.17 22.44
N SER A 158 5.92 -12.08 21.91
CA SER A 158 6.50 -11.96 20.56
C SER A 158 5.43 -12.05 19.48
N GLY A 159 4.51 -13.02 19.59
CA GLY A 159 3.39 -13.15 18.67
C GLY A 159 2.45 -11.94 18.71
N LEU A 160 2.16 -11.42 19.91
CA LEU A 160 1.36 -10.21 20.09
C LEU A 160 2.05 -8.98 19.51
N ALA A 161 3.34 -8.77 19.80
CA ALA A 161 4.10 -7.65 19.24
C ALA A 161 4.14 -7.69 17.71
N MET A 162 4.31 -8.89 17.13
CA MET A 162 4.25 -9.08 15.68
C MET A 162 2.84 -8.80 15.14
N GLY A 163 1.79 -9.35 15.75
CA GLY A 163 0.41 -9.12 15.35
C GLY A 163 0.02 -7.64 15.38
N ILE A 164 0.37 -6.93 16.46
CA ILE A 164 0.17 -5.48 16.59
C ILE A 164 0.92 -4.74 15.48
N THR A 165 2.17 -5.11 15.19
CA THR A 165 2.95 -4.46 14.12
C THR A 165 2.32 -4.68 12.74
N LEU A 166 1.77 -5.86 12.46
CA LEU A 166 1.03 -6.13 11.22
C LEU A 166 -0.32 -5.39 11.14
N LEU A 167 -0.93 -5.09 12.31
CA LEU A 167 -2.11 -4.23 12.43
C LEU A 167 -1.78 -2.73 12.33
N VAL A 168 -0.50 -2.34 12.34
CA VAL A 168 -0.06 -1.00 11.93
C VAL A 168 0.00 -0.95 10.41
N ASN A 169 0.80 -1.83 9.80
CA ASN A 169 0.87 -2.01 8.35
C ASN A 169 1.43 -3.40 8.04
N SER A 170 0.76 -4.17 7.18
CA SER A 170 1.17 -5.55 6.87
C SER A 170 2.38 -5.65 5.93
N SER A 171 2.68 -4.60 5.15
CA SER A 171 3.79 -4.55 4.20
C SER A 171 5.16 -4.70 4.87
N ILE A 172 5.23 -4.53 6.19
CA ILE A 172 6.46 -4.68 6.99
C ILE A 172 6.89 -6.15 7.20
N LEU A 173 6.05 -7.11 6.80
CA LEU A 173 6.30 -8.53 7.00
C LEU A 173 7.68 -9.00 6.50
N PRO A 174 8.19 -8.57 5.31
CA PRO A 174 9.54 -8.92 4.87
C PRO A 174 10.63 -8.45 5.84
N SER A 175 10.53 -7.22 6.38
CA SER A 175 11.50 -6.67 7.34
C SER A 175 11.51 -7.41 8.67
N ILE A 176 10.33 -7.82 9.15
CA ILE A 176 10.24 -8.69 10.33
C ILE A 176 10.86 -10.06 10.04
N PHE A 177 10.52 -10.68 8.91
CA PHE A 177 11.00 -12.02 8.52
C PHE A 177 12.52 -12.06 8.43
N VAL A 178 13.13 -11.12 7.72
CA VAL A 178 14.61 -11.01 7.61
C VAL A 178 15.24 -10.79 8.98
N GLY A 179 14.66 -9.91 9.80
CA GLY A 179 15.19 -9.62 11.13
C GLY A 179 15.13 -10.82 12.10
N VAL A 180 14.04 -11.58 12.12
CA VAL A 180 13.92 -12.76 12.99
C VAL A 180 14.83 -13.90 12.53
N LEU A 181 15.00 -14.08 11.21
CA LEU A 181 15.98 -15.02 10.68
C LEU A 181 17.41 -14.58 11.04
N ALA A 182 17.75 -13.31 10.87
CA ALA A 182 19.05 -12.77 11.26
C ALA A 182 19.34 -13.01 12.76
N ILE A 183 18.34 -12.90 13.63
CA ILE A 183 18.45 -13.29 15.05
C ILE A 183 18.74 -14.79 15.19
N ALA A 184 17.97 -15.65 14.52
CA ALA A 184 18.13 -17.10 14.61
C ALA A 184 19.55 -17.54 14.25
N PHE A 185 20.05 -17.06 13.11
CA PHE A 185 21.41 -17.34 12.66
C PHE A 185 22.46 -16.75 13.60
N GLY A 186 22.24 -15.53 14.10
CA GLY A 186 23.14 -14.90 15.06
C GLY A 186 23.25 -15.67 16.37
N GLU A 187 22.12 -16.10 16.95
CA GLU A 187 22.08 -16.82 18.23
C GLU A 187 22.43 -18.31 18.12
N ALA A 188 22.18 -18.94 16.97
CA ALA A 188 22.60 -20.32 16.74
C ALA A 188 24.12 -20.44 16.57
N TYR A 189 24.81 -19.36 16.21
CA TYR A 189 26.23 -19.36 15.93
C TYR A 189 27.09 -19.29 17.19
N HIS A 190 27.81 -20.37 17.47
CA HIS A 190 28.75 -20.49 18.57
C HIS A 190 29.99 -21.28 18.11
N GLU A 191 31.20 -20.78 18.40
CA GLU A 191 32.48 -21.45 18.09
C GLU A 191 32.59 -21.97 16.64
N ALA A 192 32.21 -21.14 15.67
CA ALA A 192 32.20 -21.48 14.24
C ALA A 192 31.26 -22.64 13.83
N LYS A 193 30.27 -22.98 14.67
CA LYS A 193 29.21 -23.95 14.36
C LYS A 193 27.83 -23.37 14.63
N PHE A 194 26.85 -23.84 13.88
CA PHE A 194 25.44 -23.55 14.14
C PHE A 194 24.85 -24.67 15.01
N SER A 195 24.40 -24.34 16.21
CA SER A 195 23.69 -25.24 17.11
C SER A 195 22.25 -24.78 17.28
N ASN A 196 21.31 -25.72 17.40
CA ASN A 196 19.89 -25.45 17.65
C ASN A 196 19.16 -24.58 16.60
N LEU A 197 19.76 -24.31 15.43
CA LEU A 197 19.17 -23.45 14.40
C LEU A 197 17.78 -23.93 13.96
N GLN A 198 17.61 -25.24 13.74
CA GLN A 198 16.31 -25.83 13.37
C GLN A 198 15.23 -25.56 14.43
N TYR A 199 15.59 -25.70 15.72
CA TYR A 199 14.68 -25.43 16.83
C TYR A 199 14.30 -23.94 16.90
N MET A 200 15.27 -23.04 16.70
CA MET A 200 15.02 -21.59 16.68
C MET A 200 14.11 -21.20 15.50
N ILE A 201 14.38 -21.72 14.31
CA ILE A 201 13.55 -21.49 13.11
C ILE A 201 12.12 -22.00 13.34
N ALA A 202 11.96 -23.21 13.88
CA ALA A 202 10.63 -23.78 14.15
C ALA A 202 9.82 -22.89 15.13
N ASN A 203 10.47 -22.33 16.14
CA ASN A 203 9.85 -21.41 17.08
C ASN A 203 9.51 -20.04 16.47
N ILE A 204 10.37 -19.52 15.61
CA ILE A 204 10.11 -18.29 14.85
C ILE A 204 8.90 -18.48 13.93
N LEU A 205 8.82 -19.61 13.23
CA LEU A 205 7.65 -19.91 12.37
C LEU A 205 6.35 -19.94 13.16
N LYS A 206 6.36 -20.47 14.40
CA LYS A 206 5.20 -20.43 15.30
C LYS A 206 4.84 -19.00 15.71
N ILE A 207 5.84 -18.14 15.98
CA ILE A 207 5.61 -16.73 16.31
C ILE A 207 5.03 -15.97 15.10
N ILE A 208 5.59 -16.20 13.91
CA ILE A 208 5.09 -15.62 12.65
C ILE A 208 3.65 -16.03 12.43
N PHE A 209 3.36 -17.33 12.53
CA PHE A 209 2.01 -17.86 12.41
C PHE A 209 1.06 -17.22 13.42
N LEU A 210 1.46 -17.10 14.69
CA LEU A 210 0.66 -16.44 15.72
C LEU A 210 0.40 -14.96 15.40
N GLY A 211 1.41 -14.21 14.94
CA GLY A 211 1.24 -12.81 14.55
C GLY A 211 0.30 -12.64 13.35
N ILE A 212 0.37 -13.55 12.36
CA ILE A 212 -0.57 -13.60 11.24
C ILE A 212 -1.98 -13.92 11.74
N VAL A 213 -2.16 -14.91 12.62
CA VAL A 213 -3.48 -15.26 13.18
C VAL A 213 -4.09 -14.06 13.92
N ILE A 214 -3.32 -13.37 14.76
CA ILE A 214 -3.80 -12.19 15.50
C ILE A 214 -4.24 -11.07 14.53
N SER A 215 -3.42 -10.76 13.52
CA SER A 215 -3.75 -9.71 12.55
C SER A 215 -4.91 -10.11 11.63
N THR A 216 -5.08 -11.41 11.35
CA THR A 216 -6.21 -11.95 10.57
C THR A 216 -7.56 -11.72 11.26
N LEU A 217 -7.62 -11.49 12.57
CA LEU A 217 -8.87 -11.09 13.25
C LEU A 217 -9.43 -9.78 12.70
N TRP A 218 -8.55 -8.87 12.26
CA TRP A 218 -8.93 -7.65 11.56
C TRP A 218 -9.13 -7.92 10.06
N TYR A 219 -8.05 -8.27 9.36
CA TYR A 219 -8.00 -8.35 7.89
C TYR A 219 -8.91 -9.45 7.30
N GLY A 220 -9.10 -10.55 8.04
CA GLY A 220 -9.73 -11.77 7.54
C GLY A 220 -8.83 -12.57 6.58
N PRO A 221 -9.15 -13.84 6.31
CA PRO A 221 -8.31 -14.71 5.45
C PRO A 221 -8.30 -14.26 3.98
N GLY A 222 -9.39 -13.65 3.49
CA GLY A 222 -9.48 -13.19 2.10
C GLY A 222 -8.46 -12.10 1.74
N TYR A 223 -8.08 -11.27 2.72
CA TYR A 223 -7.06 -10.23 2.54
C TYR A 223 -5.71 -10.82 2.15
N TRP A 224 -5.27 -11.85 2.88
CA TRP A 224 -4.00 -12.51 2.60
C TRP A 224 -3.99 -13.20 1.25
N LEU A 225 -5.12 -13.79 0.85
CA LEU A 225 -5.26 -14.36 -0.49
C LEU A 225 -5.14 -13.27 -1.57
N ASN A 226 -5.78 -12.11 -1.35
CA ASN A 226 -5.76 -10.97 -2.26
C ASN A 226 -4.34 -10.42 -2.46
N ILE A 227 -3.59 -10.17 -1.37
CA ILE A 227 -2.21 -9.68 -1.44
C ILE A 227 -1.27 -10.68 -2.13
N LEU A 228 -1.54 -11.98 -1.98
CA LEU A 228 -0.73 -13.01 -2.64
C LEU A 228 -1.03 -13.12 -4.14
N SER A 229 -2.28 -12.88 -4.55
CA SER A 229 -2.73 -12.97 -5.94
C SER A 229 -2.44 -11.72 -6.75
N ASN A 230 -2.59 -10.54 -6.14
CA ASN A 230 -2.51 -9.28 -6.86
C ASN A 230 -1.08 -8.86 -7.18
N PRO A 231 -0.89 -8.12 -8.29
CA PRO A 231 0.39 -7.50 -8.58
C PRO A 231 0.81 -6.55 -7.46
N SER A 232 2.05 -6.69 -7.00
CA SER A 232 2.59 -5.87 -5.91
C SER A 232 4.00 -5.35 -6.20
N ILE A 233 4.80 -6.07 -7.00
CA ILE A 233 6.20 -5.70 -7.28
C ILE A 233 6.40 -5.66 -8.79
N GLY A 234 6.55 -4.45 -9.33
CA GLY A 234 6.75 -4.22 -10.77
C GLY A 234 5.65 -4.79 -11.66
N GLY A 235 4.39 -4.78 -11.19
CA GLY A 235 3.24 -5.36 -11.91
C GLY A 235 3.17 -6.90 -11.87
N ALA A 236 4.05 -7.58 -11.12
CA ALA A 236 3.99 -9.01 -10.91
C ALA A 236 3.35 -9.35 -9.55
N SER A 237 2.57 -10.44 -9.52
CA SER A 237 1.98 -10.91 -8.27
C SER A 237 3.03 -11.39 -7.28
N SER A 238 2.74 -11.22 -5.99
CA SER A 238 3.63 -11.65 -4.89
C SER A 238 4.04 -13.13 -5.04
N PHE A 239 3.13 -13.98 -5.53
CA PHE A 239 3.43 -15.38 -5.83
C PHE A 239 4.44 -15.57 -6.98
N LYS A 240 4.26 -14.87 -8.10
CA LYS A 240 5.21 -14.92 -9.24
C LYS A 240 6.58 -14.40 -8.81
N VAL A 241 6.61 -13.35 -7.99
CA VAL A 241 7.84 -12.78 -7.44
C VAL A 241 8.55 -13.78 -6.52
N LEU A 242 7.80 -14.50 -5.67
CA LEU A 242 8.35 -15.55 -4.82
C LEU A 242 9.07 -16.62 -5.65
N ILE A 243 8.45 -17.10 -6.73
CA ILE A 243 9.06 -18.07 -7.65
C ILE A 243 10.36 -17.51 -8.25
N ARG A 244 10.32 -16.27 -8.77
CA ARG A 244 11.49 -15.61 -9.37
C ARG A 244 12.62 -15.38 -8.37
N ILE A 245 12.28 -15.07 -7.11
CA ILE A 245 13.24 -14.99 -6.01
C ILE A 245 13.87 -16.37 -5.77
N PHE A 246 13.10 -17.46 -5.75
CA PHE A 246 13.67 -18.80 -5.61
C PHE A 246 14.61 -19.16 -6.78
N GLU A 247 14.27 -18.78 -8.01
CA GLU A 247 15.13 -18.99 -9.19
C GLU A 247 16.43 -18.20 -9.09
N LEU A 248 16.37 -16.93 -8.68
CA LEU A 248 17.55 -16.10 -8.49
C LEU A 248 18.38 -16.51 -7.29
N LEU A 249 17.75 -16.94 -6.20
CA LEU A 249 18.44 -17.52 -5.07
C LEU A 249 19.22 -18.76 -5.52
N ARG A 250 18.70 -19.62 -6.40
CA ARG A 250 19.50 -20.73 -6.95
C ARG A 250 20.75 -20.25 -7.71
N ALA A 251 20.68 -19.11 -8.39
CA ALA A 251 21.79 -18.54 -9.14
C ALA A 251 22.80 -17.78 -8.25
N ILE A 252 22.34 -17.12 -7.19
CA ILE A 252 23.14 -16.21 -6.36
C ILE A 252 23.62 -16.88 -5.06
N LEU A 253 22.94 -17.92 -4.57
CA LEU A 253 23.34 -18.69 -3.40
C LEU A 253 24.77 -19.25 -3.52
N PRO A 254 25.27 -19.74 -4.67
CA PRO A 254 26.68 -20.13 -4.83
C PRO A 254 27.66 -18.96 -4.67
N LEU A 255 27.28 -17.75 -5.10
CA LEU A 255 28.12 -16.56 -4.99
C LEU A 255 28.14 -16.01 -3.54
N ILE A 256 26.97 -15.97 -2.90
CA ILE A 256 26.83 -15.59 -1.48
C ILE A 256 27.55 -16.61 -0.59
N THR A 257 27.35 -17.91 -0.84
CA THR A 257 28.09 -18.95 -0.11
C THR A 257 29.59 -18.92 -0.43
N ALA A 258 30.03 -18.59 -1.65
CA ALA A 258 31.46 -18.40 -1.92
C ALA A 258 32.04 -17.20 -1.16
N ILE A 259 31.37 -16.05 -1.12
CA ILE A 259 31.82 -14.85 -0.39
C ILE A 259 31.82 -15.09 1.12
N VAL A 260 30.75 -15.70 1.66
CA VAL A 260 30.61 -16.02 3.09
C VAL A 260 31.59 -17.10 3.53
N THR A 261 31.78 -18.15 2.72
CA THR A 261 32.65 -19.29 3.06
C THR A 261 34.13 -18.96 2.87
N VAL A 262 34.52 -18.20 1.84
CA VAL A 262 35.94 -17.94 1.51
C VAL A 262 36.49 -16.71 2.22
N TYR A 263 35.73 -15.61 2.34
CA TYR A 263 36.25 -14.34 2.88
C TYR A 263 35.90 -14.10 4.35
N MET A 264 34.74 -14.61 4.78
CA MET A 264 34.13 -14.25 6.06
C MET A 264 34.27 -15.34 7.15
N TRP A 265 34.45 -16.60 6.78
CA TRP A 265 34.56 -17.75 7.70
C TRP A 265 35.66 -17.61 8.77
N LYS A 266 36.78 -16.93 8.46
CA LYS A 266 37.87 -16.70 9.43
C LYS A 266 37.77 -15.38 10.22
N LYS A 267 36.89 -14.44 9.83
CA LYS A 267 36.81 -13.09 10.43
C LYS A 267 35.50 -12.80 11.17
N ILE A 268 34.39 -13.45 10.82
CA ILE A 268 33.14 -13.33 11.56
C ILE A 268 33.22 -14.21 12.80
N GLN A 269 33.32 -13.62 13.98
CA GLN A 269 33.33 -14.37 15.25
C GLN A 269 32.20 -13.98 16.21
N ASN A 270 31.33 -13.04 15.85
CA ASN A 270 30.31 -12.52 16.76
C ASN A 270 28.92 -12.52 16.11
N LYS A 271 27.93 -13.01 16.86
CA LYS A 271 26.48 -12.98 16.57
C LYS A 271 25.98 -11.65 16.01
N TYR A 272 26.55 -10.53 16.47
CA TYR A 272 26.23 -9.20 15.97
C TYR A 272 26.54 -9.02 14.49
N VAL A 273 27.73 -9.46 14.06
CA VAL A 273 28.19 -9.31 12.68
C VAL A 273 27.35 -10.19 11.75
N ILE A 274 26.99 -11.39 12.19
CA ILE A 274 26.09 -12.28 11.46
C ILE A 274 24.73 -11.62 11.25
N PHE A 275 24.14 -11.08 12.32
CA PHE A 275 22.88 -10.35 12.24
C PHE A 275 22.95 -9.20 11.23
N ALA A 276 23.97 -8.35 11.35
CA ALA A 276 24.15 -7.18 10.50
C ALA A 276 24.38 -7.55 9.02
N CYS A 277 25.15 -8.60 8.75
CA CYS A 277 25.41 -9.07 7.40
C CYS A 277 24.16 -9.68 6.75
N ILE A 278 23.42 -10.54 7.46
CA ILE A 278 22.18 -11.13 6.92
C ILE A 278 21.19 -10.02 6.59
N TRP A 279 21.01 -9.05 7.48
CA TRP A 279 20.16 -7.90 7.25
C TRP A 279 20.60 -7.11 6.01
N LEU A 280 21.84 -6.62 5.98
CA LEU A 280 22.33 -5.78 4.88
C LEU A 280 22.27 -6.50 3.53
N PHE A 281 22.81 -7.71 3.45
CA PHE A 281 22.95 -8.41 2.17
C PHE A 281 21.60 -8.90 1.63
N THR A 282 20.62 -9.18 2.49
CA THR A 282 19.27 -9.52 2.03
C THR A 282 18.61 -8.30 1.39
N PHE A 283 18.62 -7.14 2.04
CA PHE A 283 18.02 -5.93 1.47
C PHE A 283 18.80 -5.39 0.28
N LEU A 284 20.12 -5.61 0.23
CA LEU A 284 20.93 -5.29 -0.94
C LEU A 284 20.56 -6.17 -2.13
N PHE A 285 20.40 -7.47 -1.89
CA PHE A 285 19.91 -8.38 -2.90
C PHE A 285 18.51 -7.97 -3.41
N LEU A 286 17.56 -7.68 -2.52
CA LEU A 286 16.21 -7.26 -2.90
C LEU A 286 16.21 -5.95 -3.71
N THR A 287 17.06 -4.99 -3.31
CA THR A 287 17.27 -3.73 -4.03
C THR A 287 17.82 -3.96 -5.44
N ILE A 288 18.89 -4.75 -5.56
CA ILE A 288 19.51 -5.06 -6.86
C ILE A 288 18.53 -5.85 -7.73
N PHE A 289 17.78 -6.80 -7.14
CA PHE A 289 16.78 -7.58 -7.86
C PHE A 289 15.70 -6.69 -8.48
N ARG A 290 15.15 -5.74 -7.71
CA ARG A 290 14.18 -4.77 -8.22
C ARG A 290 14.78 -3.85 -9.28
N PHE A 291 16.00 -3.37 -9.07
CA PHE A 291 16.72 -2.55 -10.05
C PHE A 291 16.91 -3.30 -11.38
N LEU A 292 17.32 -4.57 -11.35
CA LEU A 292 17.46 -5.41 -12.55
C LEU A 292 16.11 -5.74 -13.20
N GLY A 293 15.03 -5.78 -12.41
CA GLY A 293 13.67 -6.02 -12.88
C GLY A 293 13.09 -4.84 -13.66
N ASN A 294 13.27 -3.61 -13.15
CA ASN A 294 12.85 -2.38 -13.82
C ASN A 294 13.77 -1.20 -13.41
N PRO A 295 14.85 -0.92 -14.17
CA PRO A 295 15.79 0.14 -13.82
C PRO A 295 15.17 1.55 -13.85
N GLN A 296 14.17 1.76 -14.70
CA GLN A 296 13.53 3.06 -14.93
C GLN A 296 12.59 3.43 -13.77
N PHE A 297 11.95 2.44 -13.14
CA PHE A 297 11.04 2.66 -12.03
C PHE A 297 11.77 2.72 -10.69
N TRP A 298 12.46 3.83 -10.46
CA TRP A 298 13.41 3.96 -9.36
C TRP A 298 12.84 3.86 -7.96
N GLN A 299 11.57 4.24 -7.79
CA GLN A 299 10.86 4.15 -6.52
C GLN A 299 10.70 2.72 -6.01
N ASP A 300 10.59 1.76 -6.92
CA ASP A 300 10.49 0.36 -6.56
C ASP A 300 11.80 -0.17 -5.97
N TRP A 301 12.96 0.17 -6.56
CA TRP A 301 14.24 -0.30 -6.05
C TRP A 301 14.79 0.53 -4.88
N ILE A 302 14.39 1.79 -4.70
CA ILE A 302 14.74 2.55 -3.48
C ILE A 302 13.89 2.21 -2.26
N SER A 303 12.82 1.40 -2.40
CA SER A 303 11.89 1.09 -1.30
C SER A 303 12.58 0.47 -0.07
N TRP A 304 13.70 -0.25 -0.27
CA TRP A 304 14.46 -0.95 0.77
C TRP A 304 15.66 -0.16 1.28
N PHE A 305 15.87 1.07 0.82
CA PHE A 305 17.03 1.85 1.22
C PHE A 305 17.01 2.20 2.73
N TYR A 306 15.84 2.22 3.36
CA TYR A 306 15.73 2.38 4.81
C TYR A 306 16.38 1.20 5.54
N GLU A 307 16.03 -0.03 5.13
CA GLU A 307 16.63 -1.24 5.64
C GLU A 307 18.13 -1.33 5.28
N LEU A 308 18.54 -0.88 4.10
CA LEU A 308 19.96 -0.78 3.74
C LEU A 308 20.72 0.20 4.64
N GLU A 309 20.17 1.37 4.92
CA GLU A 309 20.76 2.36 5.81
C GLU A 309 20.97 1.75 7.20
N ILE A 310 19.98 1.03 7.74
CA ILE A 310 20.12 0.28 8.99
C ILE A 310 21.27 -0.72 8.90
N GLY A 311 21.30 -1.55 7.86
CA GLY A 311 22.34 -2.57 7.68
C GLY A 311 23.75 -1.99 7.60
N LEU A 312 23.92 -0.89 6.86
CA LEU A 312 25.18 -0.17 6.75
C LEU A 312 25.61 0.39 8.11
N ILE A 313 24.67 0.99 8.85
CA ILE A 313 24.95 1.53 10.18
C ILE A 313 25.40 0.43 11.13
N LEU A 314 24.74 -0.72 11.11
CA LEU A 314 25.09 -1.85 11.97
C LEU A 314 26.48 -2.40 11.65
N ILE A 315 26.78 -2.70 10.38
CA ILE A 315 28.11 -3.21 10.01
C ILE A 315 29.21 -2.22 10.39
N LEU A 316 29.02 -0.94 10.04
CA LEU A 316 30.03 0.08 10.30
C LEU A 316 30.18 0.37 11.81
N ALA A 317 29.11 0.34 12.60
CA ALA A 317 29.20 0.45 14.06
C ALA A 317 30.01 -0.70 14.68
N GLY A 318 29.85 -1.94 14.18
CA GLY A 318 30.67 -3.08 14.61
C GLY A 318 32.16 -2.95 14.25
N LEU A 319 32.47 -2.12 13.26
CA LEU A 319 33.83 -1.83 12.80
C LEU A 319 34.38 -0.51 13.35
N ALA A 320 33.57 0.28 14.07
CA ALA A 320 33.86 1.65 14.46
C ALA A 320 34.73 1.73 15.72
N GLN A 321 36.04 1.55 15.53
CA GLN A 321 37.08 1.99 16.47
C GLN A 321 37.92 3.16 15.90
N ASN A 322 37.66 3.57 14.66
CA ASN A 322 38.47 4.51 13.89
C ASN A 322 37.62 5.67 13.35
N ARG A 323 38.08 6.92 13.53
CA ARG A 323 37.41 8.15 13.05
C ARG A 323 37.09 8.13 11.55
N ARG A 324 37.92 7.51 10.69
CA ARG A 324 37.65 7.40 9.24
C ARG A 324 36.40 6.57 8.94
N LYS A 325 36.19 5.47 9.67
CA LYS A 325 35.00 4.60 9.48
C LYS A 325 33.73 5.29 9.97
N LEU A 326 33.84 6.09 11.04
CA LEU A 326 32.74 6.93 11.53
C LEU A 326 32.34 8.02 10.52
N LEU A 327 33.30 8.61 9.80
CA LEU A 327 32.98 9.56 8.72
C LEU A 327 32.25 8.87 7.56
N ILE A 328 32.67 7.67 7.16
CA ILE A 328 32.00 6.88 6.10
C ILE A 328 30.54 6.59 6.48
N LEU A 329 30.30 6.23 7.75
CA LEU A 329 28.97 5.96 8.31
C LEU A 329 28.00 7.13 8.15
N LEU A 330 28.48 8.36 8.28
CA LEU A 330 27.67 9.57 8.13
C LEU A 330 27.57 10.03 6.67
N LEU A 331 28.70 9.99 5.94
CA LEU A 331 28.79 10.59 4.61
C LEU A 331 28.12 9.75 3.52
N LEU A 332 28.24 8.42 3.55
CA LEU A 332 27.75 7.59 2.44
C LEU A 332 26.21 7.68 2.28
N PRO A 333 25.39 7.49 3.34
CA PRO A 333 23.95 7.69 3.22
C PRO A 333 23.59 9.14 2.87
N ALA A 334 24.31 10.11 3.44
CA ALA A 334 24.07 11.54 3.17
C ALA A 334 24.35 11.92 1.72
N VAL A 335 25.42 11.42 1.11
CA VAL A 335 25.72 11.66 -0.31
C VAL A 335 24.65 11.02 -1.19
N MET A 336 24.22 9.78 -0.90
CA MET A 336 23.16 9.13 -1.67
C MET A 336 21.84 9.90 -1.58
N VAL A 337 21.40 10.28 -0.37
CA VAL A 337 20.20 11.13 -0.18
C VAL A 337 20.37 12.45 -0.92
N PHE A 338 21.52 13.11 -0.79
CA PHE A 338 21.77 14.39 -1.45
C PHE A 338 21.69 14.27 -2.97
N VAL A 339 22.27 13.23 -3.56
CA VAL A 339 22.17 12.98 -5.01
C VAL A 339 20.72 12.81 -5.44
N ILE A 340 19.93 12.00 -4.72
CA ILE A 340 18.52 11.77 -5.06
C ILE A 340 17.71 13.06 -4.82
N TYR A 341 17.86 13.71 -3.68
CA TYR A 341 17.22 14.99 -3.37
C TYR A 341 17.46 16.06 -4.43
N ASN A 342 18.70 16.18 -4.95
CA ASN A 342 18.99 17.09 -6.07
C ASN A 342 18.33 16.65 -7.38
N LYS A 343 18.32 15.34 -7.69
CA LYS A 343 17.65 14.81 -8.89
C LYS A 343 16.15 15.07 -8.88
N LEU A 344 15.51 15.15 -7.71
CA LEU A 344 14.10 15.47 -7.56
C LEU A 344 13.80 16.97 -7.56
N GLY A 345 14.78 17.83 -7.84
CA GLY A 345 14.58 19.27 -7.82
C GLY A 345 14.44 19.85 -6.42
N ARG A 346 14.98 19.17 -5.39
CA ARG A 346 15.00 19.64 -3.99
C ARG A 346 13.59 19.92 -3.45
N PRO A 347 12.71 18.91 -3.40
CA PRO A 347 11.33 19.12 -3.00
C PRO A 347 11.25 19.70 -1.57
N GLN A 348 10.31 20.61 -1.35
CA GLN A 348 10.06 21.17 -0.02
C GLN A 348 9.40 20.11 0.86
N LEU A 349 10.09 19.68 1.92
CA LEU A 349 9.60 18.62 2.81
C LEU A 349 8.27 18.96 3.48
N PHE A 350 8.05 20.25 3.77
CA PHE A 350 6.80 20.79 4.28
C PHE A 350 6.48 22.12 3.63
N SER A 351 5.19 22.38 3.44
CA SER A 351 4.66 23.67 2.99
C SER A 351 3.40 24.03 3.77
N ASP A 352 3.09 25.33 3.84
CA ASP A 352 1.81 25.84 4.35
C ASP A 352 0.73 25.89 3.27
N SER A 353 1.12 25.77 2.00
CA SER A 353 0.23 25.68 0.84
C SER A 353 0.32 24.32 0.17
N PHE A 354 -0.69 23.98 -0.62
CA PHE A 354 -0.62 22.83 -1.51
C PHE A 354 0.50 22.98 -2.55
N SER A 355 1.01 21.85 -3.02
CA SER A 355 1.96 21.82 -4.14
C SER A 355 1.25 22.24 -5.43
N PRO A 356 1.91 22.99 -6.33
CA PRO A 356 1.33 23.34 -7.63
C PRO A 356 0.83 22.14 -8.43
N GLY A 357 1.50 20.98 -8.34
CA GLY A 357 1.12 19.78 -9.08
C GLY A 357 -0.18 19.11 -8.63
N ILE A 358 -0.78 19.53 -7.51
CA ILE A 358 -2.09 19.04 -7.06
C ILE A 358 -3.18 20.13 -7.08
N GLU A 359 -2.88 21.33 -7.59
CA GLU A 359 -3.85 22.44 -7.65
C GLU A 359 -5.08 22.11 -8.50
N SER A 360 -4.92 21.31 -9.55
CA SER A 360 -6.00 20.89 -10.44
C SER A 360 -7.09 20.04 -9.75
N LEU A 361 -6.80 19.45 -8.58
CA LEU A 361 -7.81 18.76 -7.77
C LEU A 361 -8.92 19.70 -7.31
N GLY A 362 -8.60 20.98 -7.04
CA GLY A 362 -9.60 21.98 -6.67
C GLY A 362 -10.48 22.43 -7.84
N ALA A 363 -10.01 22.29 -9.09
CA ALA A 363 -10.85 22.47 -10.27
C ALA A 363 -11.74 21.24 -10.49
N LEU A 364 -11.17 20.04 -10.31
CA LEU A 364 -11.88 18.78 -10.44
C LEU A 364 -13.09 18.71 -9.49
N GLU A 365 -12.94 19.07 -8.22
CA GLU A 365 -14.04 19.08 -7.24
C GLU A 365 -15.18 20.04 -7.63
N LYS A 366 -14.87 21.18 -8.23
CA LYS A 366 -15.90 22.15 -8.65
C LYS A 366 -16.66 21.73 -9.91
N ILE A 367 -15.99 21.00 -10.80
CA ILE A 367 -16.53 20.61 -12.11
C ILE A 367 -17.32 19.32 -11.99
N VAL A 368 -16.82 18.34 -11.25
CA VAL A 368 -17.39 16.99 -11.18
C VAL A 368 -18.59 16.97 -10.24
N PRO A 369 -19.80 16.64 -10.73
CA PRO A 369 -20.96 16.47 -9.87
C PRO A 369 -20.75 15.41 -8.79
N SER A 370 -21.32 15.65 -7.60
CA SER A 370 -21.26 14.71 -6.48
C SER A 370 -21.77 13.31 -6.88
N GLY A 371 -21.02 12.28 -6.48
CA GLY A 371 -21.34 10.87 -6.75
C GLY A 371 -20.75 10.33 -8.07
N GLN A 372 -20.27 11.20 -8.95
CA GLN A 372 -19.62 10.76 -10.17
C GLN A 372 -18.17 10.32 -9.92
N ARG A 373 -17.68 9.41 -10.78
CA ARG A 373 -16.35 8.82 -10.65
C ARG A 373 -15.36 9.44 -11.62
N VAL A 374 -14.16 9.65 -11.10
CA VAL A 374 -13.02 10.19 -11.84
C VAL A 374 -11.96 9.13 -12.08
N PHE A 375 -11.16 9.32 -13.13
CA PHE A 375 -9.85 8.70 -13.27
C PHE A 375 -8.79 9.79 -13.10
N VAL A 376 -7.92 9.59 -12.12
CA VAL A 376 -6.77 10.44 -11.82
C VAL A 376 -5.53 9.56 -11.84
N SER A 377 -4.38 10.15 -12.14
CA SER A 377 -3.07 9.49 -12.13
C SER A 377 -2.00 10.39 -11.54
N GLY A 378 -0.79 9.86 -11.40
CA GLY A 378 0.31 10.55 -10.74
C GLY A 378 0.08 10.77 -9.25
N SER A 379 0.67 11.83 -8.69
CA SER A 379 0.62 12.08 -7.25
C SER A 379 -0.79 12.45 -6.78
N ALA A 380 -1.55 13.13 -7.63
CA ALA A 380 -2.92 13.57 -7.38
C ALA A 380 -3.86 12.45 -6.87
N VAL A 381 -3.64 11.19 -7.26
CA VAL A 381 -4.41 10.02 -6.78
C VAL A 381 -4.40 9.90 -5.26
N PHE A 382 -3.24 10.12 -4.63
CA PHE A 382 -3.09 9.96 -3.18
C PHE A 382 -3.71 11.14 -2.41
N TRP A 383 -3.77 12.31 -3.05
CA TRP A 383 -4.25 13.55 -2.45
C TRP A 383 -5.75 13.75 -2.58
N LEU A 384 -6.37 13.21 -3.64
CA LEU A 384 -7.77 13.48 -3.97
C LEU A 384 -8.68 13.29 -2.75
N ASP A 385 -8.76 12.10 -2.16
CA ASP A 385 -9.64 11.84 -1.02
C ASP A 385 -9.18 12.44 0.32
N ALA A 386 -7.90 12.83 0.40
CA ALA A 386 -7.41 13.56 1.56
C ALA A 386 -8.02 14.97 1.60
N LEU A 387 -8.31 15.53 0.41
CA LEU A 387 -8.87 16.87 0.23
C LEU A 387 -10.39 16.85 -0.05
N HIS A 388 -10.84 15.99 -0.96
CA HIS A 388 -12.17 15.92 -1.55
C HIS A 388 -12.64 14.46 -1.62
N ASN A 389 -13.73 14.10 -0.94
CA ASN A 389 -14.23 12.72 -0.97
C ASN A 389 -14.85 12.41 -2.34
N MET A 390 -14.07 11.84 -3.26
CA MET A 390 -14.46 11.65 -4.65
C MET A 390 -14.15 10.22 -5.09
N SER A 391 -15.13 9.55 -5.69
CA SER A 391 -14.91 8.21 -6.20
C SER A 391 -13.88 8.23 -7.33
N GLN A 392 -12.82 7.45 -7.17
CA GLN A 392 -11.78 7.25 -8.17
C GLN A 392 -11.45 5.77 -8.37
N VAL A 393 -10.77 5.50 -9.48
CA VAL A 393 -10.39 4.14 -9.86
C VAL A 393 -9.12 3.71 -9.14
N ARG A 394 -8.17 4.61 -8.86
CA ARG A 394 -6.91 4.32 -8.16
C ARG A 394 -6.92 4.92 -6.75
N GLY A 395 -5.94 4.60 -5.91
CA GLY A 395 -5.94 5.07 -4.53
C GLY A 395 -4.62 4.80 -3.81
N GLY A 396 -4.71 4.33 -2.56
CA GLY A 396 -3.55 4.03 -1.70
C GLY A 396 -2.64 2.90 -2.21
N GLN A 397 -2.81 1.70 -1.68
CA GLN A 397 -1.97 0.54 -2.00
C GLN A 397 -2.64 -0.32 -3.08
N ASP A 398 -2.04 -0.44 -4.26
CA ASP A 398 -2.66 -1.08 -5.43
C ASP A 398 -2.94 -2.59 -5.19
N GLU A 399 -2.16 -3.26 -4.34
CA GLU A 399 -2.33 -4.68 -4.01
C GLU A 399 -3.65 -5.01 -3.27
N VAL A 400 -4.35 -4.00 -2.75
CA VAL A 400 -5.62 -4.18 -2.01
C VAL A 400 -6.85 -4.19 -2.92
N ALA A 401 -6.70 -3.85 -4.20
CA ALA A 401 -7.79 -3.88 -5.16
C ALA A 401 -8.42 -5.28 -5.22
N THR A 402 -9.74 -5.39 -5.36
CA THR A 402 -10.43 -6.69 -5.45
C THR A 402 -11.01 -6.96 -6.83
N ASN A 403 -11.02 -5.96 -7.71
CA ASN A 403 -11.41 -6.13 -9.10
C ASN A 403 -10.28 -6.82 -9.89
N LEU A 404 -10.64 -7.81 -10.71
CA LEU A 404 -9.70 -8.69 -11.42
C LEU A 404 -8.96 -8.02 -12.57
N HIS A 405 -9.49 -6.93 -13.12
CA HIS A 405 -8.96 -6.27 -14.32
C HIS A 405 -8.60 -4.80 -14.07
N TRP A 406 -8.63 -4.37 -12.81
CA TRP A 406 -8.35 -2.98 -12.45
C TRP A 406 -6.92 -2.58 -12.83
N ASP A 407 -5.95 -3.47 -12.63
CA ASP A 407 -4.54 -3.25 -12.93
C ASP A 407 -4.31 -3.14 -14.44
N ASP A 408 -4.90 -4.04 -15.22
CA ASP A 408 -4.88 -4.02 -16.68
C ASP A 408 -5.50 -2.73 -17.23
N ALA A 409 -6.68 -2.33 -16.70
CA ALA A 409 -7.36 -1.10 -17.09
C ALA A 409 -6.52 0.14 -16.76
N SER A 410 -6.01 0.21 -15.52
CA SER A 410 -5.16 1.31 -15.04
C SER A 410 -3.87 1.44 -15.85
N TYR A 411 -3.24 0.32 -16.19
CA TYR A 411 -2.06 0.28 -17.06
C TYR A 411 -2.39 0.80 -18.45
N GLN A 412 -3.44 0.28 -19.09
CA GLN A 412 -3.79 0.65 -20.47
C GLN A 412 -4.20 2.12 -20.60
N LEU A 413 -4.94 2.66 -19.63
CA LEU A 413 -5.30 4.08 -19.63
C LEU A 413 -4.08 5.01 -19.56
N ARG A 414 -3.00 4.59 -18.90
CA ARG A 414 -1.76 5.38 -18.77
C ARG A 414 -0.80 5.19 -19.95
N GLU A 415 -0.63 3.94 -20.39
CA GLU A 415 0.49 3.54 -21.26
C GLU A 415 0.12 3.32 -22.73
N ASP A 416 -1.16 3.01 -23.02
CA ASP A 416 -1.65 2.74 -24.37
C ASP A 416 -2.02 4.06 -25.08
N SER A 417 -1.82 4.14 -26.39
CA SER A 417 -2.21 5.31 -27.21
C SER A 417 -3.58 5.11 -27.86
N ASP A 418 -4.20 3.93 -27.73
CA ASP A 418 -5.51 3.64 -28.31
C ASP A 418 -6.64 4.36 -27.56
N SER A 419 -7.24 5.36 -28.23
CA SER A 419 -8.37 6.15 -27.74
C SER A 419 -9.64 5.31 -27.53
N GLU A 420 -9.98 4.42 -28.46
CA GLU A 420 -11.21 3.62 -28.40
C GLU A 420 -11.16 2.62 -27.25
N LYS A 421 -10.03 1.95 -27.11
CA LYS A 421 -9.78 1.02 -26.01
C LYS A 421 -9.77 1.73 -24.66
N SER A 422 -9.18 2.92 -24.59
CA SER A 422 -9.23 3.77 -23.39
C SER A 422 -10.68 4.13 -23.04
N LYS A 423 -11.49 4.53 -24.03
CA LYS A 423 -12.92 4.81 -23.83
C LYS A 423 -13.68 3.59 -23.31
N ASN A 424 -13.44 2.41 -23.88
CA ASN A 424 -14.09 1.18 -23.43
C ASN A 424 -13.75 0.82 -21.97
N TRP A 425 -12.50 1.02 -21.54
CA TRP A 425 -12.14 0.84 -20.13
C TRP A 425 -12.81 1.84 -19.20
N LEU A 426 -12.91 3.12 -19.60
CA LEU A 426 -13.62 4.13 -18.82
C LEU A 426 -15.10 3.79 -18.66
N LEU A 427 -15.74 3.28 -19.72
CA LEU A 427 -17.12 2.79 -19.68
C LEU A 427 -17.27 1.59 -18.74
N ALA A 428 -16.38 0.59 -18.86
CA ALA A 428 -16.40 -0.60 -18.00
C ALA A 428 -16.18 -0.27 -16.52
N MET A 429 -15.39 0.77 -16.23
CA MET A 429 -15.11 1.24 -14.87
C MET A 429 -16.07 2.35 -14.41
N GLY A 430 -17.07 2.71 -15.21
CA GLY A 430 -18.04 3.76 -14.87
C GLY A 430 -17.38 5.11 -14.56
N VAL A 431 -16.27 5.44 -15.23
CA VAL A 431 -15.59 6.72 -15.10
C VAL A 431 -16.28 7.74 -15.98
N GLN A 432 -16.61 8.88 -15.38
CA GLN A 432 -17.30 9.99 -16.04
C GLN A 432 -16.38 11.18 -16.29
N TYR A 433 -15.25 11.28 -15.58
CA TYR A 433 -14.29 12.38 -15.75
C TYR A 433 -12.85 11.87 -15.68
N VAL A 434 -11.96 12.46 -16.46
CA VAL A 434 -10.53 12.15 -16.43
C VAL A 434 -9.73 13.42 -16.22
N LEU A 435 -8.85 13.44 -15.21
CA LEU A 435 -7.83 14.47 -15.05
C LEU A 435 -6.54 14.00 -15.74
N VAL A 436 -6.09 14.79 -16.71
CA VAL A 436 -4.93 14.51 -17.54
C VAL A 436 -3.86 15.55 -17.27
N HIS A 437 -2.65 15.08 -16.94
CA HIS A 437 -1.46 15.90 -16.74
C HIS A 437 -0.63 15.87 -18.02
N GLY A 438 -0.61 16.97 -18.78
CA GLY A 438 0.21 17.12 -19.98
C GLY A 438 1.64 17.58 -19.68
N ASP A 439 2.46 17.71 -20.71
CA ASP A 439 3.92 17.96 -20.60
C ASP A 439 4.30 19.24 -19.82
N THR A 440 3.39 20.22 -19.77
CA THR A 440 3.61 21.49 -19.06
C THR A 440 3.03 21.52 -17.65
N SER A 441 2.38 20.43 -17.23
CA SER A 441 1.83 20.28 -15.87
C SER A 441 2.92 20.31 -14.81
N ALA A 442 2.58 20.86 -13.64
CA ALA A 442 3.41 20.84 -12.45
C ALA A 442 3.34 19.52 -11.65
N GLU A 443 2.47 18.59 -12.04
CA GLU A 443 2.43 17.23 -11.49
C GLU A 443 3.81 16.56 -11.65
N TYR A 444 4.24 15.82 -10.64
CA TYR A 444 5.55 15.18 -10.65
C TYR A 444 5.57 13.92 -11.53
N TYR A 445 4.49 13.16 -11.51
CA TYR A 445 4.36 11.91 -12.26
C TYR A 445 3.44 12.11 -13.48
N HIS A 446 4.05 12.42 -14.63
CA HIS A 446 3.38 12.44 -15.93
C HIS A 446 3.13 11.00 -16.41
N ASP A 447 2.15 10.37 -15.78
CA ASP A 447 1.81 8.95 -15.97
C ASP A 447 1.23 8.64 -17.36
N PHE A 448 0.68 9.63 -18.08
CA PHE A 448 0.12 9.43 -19.40
C PHE A 448 1.21 9.51 -20.47
N LYS A 449 1.47 8.38 -21.13
CA LYS A 449 2.47 8.30 -22.21
C LYS A 449 2.07 9.14 -23.44
N ASP A 450 0.78 9.18 -23.75
CA ASP A 450 0.21 10.01 -24.82
C ASP A 450 -0.99 10.80 -24.26
N PRO A 451 -0.76 12.05 -23.80
CA PRO A 451 -1.84 12.92 -23.34
C PRO A 451 -2.79 13.39 -24.46
N THR A 452 -2.41 13.27 -25.74
CA THR A 452 -3.21 13.83 -26.84
C THR A 452 -4.40 12.96 -27.22
N LYS A 453 -4.33 11.65 -26.95
CA LYS A 453 -5.43 10.70 -27.20
C LYS A 453 -6.75 11.12 -26.55
N TRP A 454 -6.70 11.82 -25.42
CA TRP A 454 -7.88 12.21 -24.64
C TRP A 454 -8.82 13.17 -25.39
N LEU A 455 -8.32 13.88 -26.41
CA LEU A 455 -9.12 14.70 -27.32
C LEU A 455 -10.18 13.90 -28.09
N GLU A 456 -9.93 12.60 -28.32
CA GLU A 456 -10.83 11.70 -29.03
C GLU A 456 -11.70 10.87 -28.06
N VAL A 457 -11.32 10.81 -26.79
CA VAL A 457 -11.97 9.97 -25.78
C VAL A 457 -13.17 10.67 -25.15
N GLY A 458 -13.04 11.95 -24.84
CA GLY A 458 -14.03 12.71 -24.09
C GLY A 458 -14.07 14.19 -24.46
N LYS A 459 -15.08 14.88 -23.94
CA LYS A 459 -15.25 16.32 -24.15
C LYS A 459 -14.36 17.09 -23.18
N LEU A 460 -13.49 17.93 -23.70
CA LEU A 460 -12.69 18.84 -22.89
C LEU A 460 -13.59 19.86 -22.17
N VAL A 461 -13.54 19.91 -20.84
CA VAL A 461 -14.36 20.82 -20.01
C VAL A 461 -13.54 21.83 -19.21
N TRP A 462 -12.23 21.60 -19.05
CA TRP A 462 -11.34 22.53 -18.36
C TRP A 462 -9.88 22.30 -18.77
N VAL A 463 -9.10 23.38 -18.79
CA VAL A 463 -7.65 23.39 -19.00
C VAL A 463 -7.04 24.50 -18.17
N ASP A 464 -5.95 24.20 -17.46
CA ASP A 464 -5.08 25.22 -16.87
C ASP A 464 -3.66 24.67 -16.71
N LYS A 465 -2.64 25.50 -16.96
CA LYS A 465 -1.21 25.19 -16.72
C LYS A 465 -0.76 23.77 -17.12
N GLY A 466 -1.24 23.25 -18.25
CA GLY A 466 -0.88 21.92 -18.75
C GLY A 466 -1.71 20.76 -18.21
N ASP A 467 -2.60 21.00 -17.25
CA ASP A 467 -3.62 20.03 -16.82
C ASP A 467 -4.91 20.20 -17.63
N SER A 468 -5.66 19.12 -17.81
CA SER A 468 -6.92 19.11 -18.56
C SER A 468 -7.93 18.15 -17.94
N ILE A 469 -9.21 18.52 -17.94
CA ILE A 469 -10.30 17.64 -17.49
C ILE A 469 -11.20 17.32 -18.67
N TYR A 470 -11.45 16.03 -18.88
CA TYR A 470 -12.32 15.51 -19.92
C TYR A 470 -13.57 14.87 -19.30
N GLU A 471 -14.74 15.24 -19.78
CA GLU A 471 -16.02 14.62 -19.47
C GLU A 471 -16.27 13.44 -20.43
N ILE A 472 -16.63 12.28 -19.86
CA ILE A 472 -16.88 11.02 -20.55
C ILE A 472 -18.37 10.70 -20.44
N GLU A 473 -19.01 10.42 -21.57
CA GLU A 473 -20.40 9.92 -21.60
C GLU A 473 -20.46 8.48 -21.08
N SER A 474 -20.57 8.34 -19.76
CA SER A 474 -20.51 7.06 -19.05
C SER A 474 -21.49 7.03 -17.88
N SER A 475 -21.81 5.82 -17.42
CA SER A 475 -22.64 5.56 -16.23
C SER A 475 -21.97 4.54 -15.34
N GLN A 476 -22.18 4.67 -14.03
CA GLN A 476 -21.71 3.69 -13.04
C GLN A 476 -22.60 2.45 -12.97
N ALA A 477 -23.76 2.45 -13.61
CA ALA A 477 -24.65 1.30 -13.67
C ALA A 477 -25.43 1.24 -15.00
N TRP A 478 -25.53 0.01 -15.53
CA TRP A 478 -26.07 -0.29 -16.84
C TRP A 478 -27.05 -1.46 -16.77
N ILE A 479 -28.15 -1.36 -17.51
CA ILE A 479 -28.95 -2.52 -17.88
C ILE A 479 -28.21 -3.25 -18.99
N VAL A 480 -28.02 -4.55 -18.80
CA VAL A 480 -27.23 -5.41 -19.69
C VAL A 480 -28.02 -6.60 -20.21
N ASP A 481 -27.60 -7.10 -21.36
CA ASP A 481 -28.01 -8.39 -21.91
C ASP A 481 -27.19 -9.52 -21.25
N LEU A 482 -27.85 -10.41 -20.50
CA LEU A 482 -27.15 -11.47 -19.76
C LEU A 482 -26.54 -12.53 -20.68
N GLU A 483 -27.16 -12.81 -21.82
CA GLU A 483 -26.64 -13.81 -22.77
C GLU A 483 -25.34 -13.30 -23.38
N LYS A 484 -25.30 -12.04 -23.80
CA LYS A 484 -24.08 -11.41 -24.32
C LYS A 484 -23.00 -11.30 -23.25
N LEU A 485 -23.37 -10.86 -22.04
CA LEU A 485 -22.46 -10.67 -20.91
C LEU A 485 -21.71 -11.96 -20.56
N TYR A 486 -22.38 -13.11 -20.63
CA TYR A 486 -21.78 -14.41 -20.26
C TYR A 486 -21.32 -15.24 -21.47
N SER A 487 -21.08 -14.60 -22.61
CA SER A 487 -20.52 -15.28 -23.78
C SER A 487 -19.11 -15.85 -23.50
N GLN A 488 -18.79 -17.03 -24.07
CA GLN A 488 -17.56 -17.78 -23.75
C GLN A 488 -16.24 -17.08 -24.10
N LYS A 489 -16.26 -16.02 -24.92
CA LYS A 489 -15.08 -15.25 -25.36
C LYS A 489 -15.35 -13.75 -25.23
N LEU A 490 -15.78 -13.31 -24.05
CA LEU A 490 -16.09 -11.90 -23.84
C LEU A 490 -14.81 -11.05 -23.91
N SER A 491 -14.66 -10.27 -24.98
CA SER A 491 -13.67 -9.19 -25.05
C SER A 491 -14.18 -7.93 -24.33
N LEU A 492 -13.33 -6.92 -24.17
CA LEU A 492 -13.75 -5.64 -23.61
C LEU A 492 -14.86 -5.00 -24.47
N GLU A 493 -14.73 -5.06 -25.79
CA GLU A 493 -15.74 -4.56 -26.74
C GLU A 493 -17.04 -5.37 -26.62
N GLY A 494 -16.94 -6.69 -26.45
CA GLY A 494 -18.08 -7.56 -26.21
C GLY A 494 -18.80 -7.24 -24.89
N TYR A 495 -18.04 -6.91 -23.84
CA TYR A 495 -18.58 -6.48 -22.55
C TYR A 495 -19.34 -5.15 -22.68
N ILE A 496 -18.77 -4.17 -23.37
CA ILE A 496 -19.45 -2.89 -23.65
C ILE A 496 -20.68 -3.10 -24.55
N ALA A 497 -20.60 -3.97 -25.56
CA ALA A 497 -21.73 -4.31 -26.42
C ALA A 497 -22.88 -5.05 -25.72
N ALA A 498 -22.64 -5.61 -24.52
CA ALA A 498 -23.70 -6.16 -23.67
C ALA A 498 -24.48 -5.08 -22.93
N GLN A 499 -23.93 -3.86 -22.78
CA GLN A 499 -24.62 -2.72 -22.17
C GLN A 499 -25.68 -2.17 -23.13
N LYS A 500 -26.93 -2.12 -22.67
CA LYS A 500 -28.07 -1.65 -23.48
C LYS A 500 -28.40 -0.19 -23.23
N ARG A 501 -28.55 0.19 -21.96
CA ARG A 501 -28.91 1.53 -21.53
C ARG A 501 -28.46 1.77 -20.08
N PRO A 502 -28.12 3.02 -19.69
CA PRO A 502 -27.87 3.33 -18.30
C PRO A 502 -29.13 3.09 -17.47
N VAL A 503 -28.96 2.76 -16.19
CA VAL A 503 -30.07 2.75 -15.24
C VAL A 503 -30.64 4.16 -15.10
N ALA A 504 -31.95 4.28 -14.85
CA ALA A 504 -32.61 5.59 -14.79
C ALA A 504 -32.12 6.46 -13.62
N ASP A 505 -31.81 5.84 -12.47
CA ASP A 505 -31.28 6.51 -11.29
C ASP A 505 -30.36 5.56 -10.51
N TYR A 506 -29.17 6.05 -10.17
CA TYR A 506 -28.14 5.34 -9.40
C TYR A 506 -27.53 6.28 -8.38
N LYS A 507 -27.61 5.92 -7.10
CA LYS A 507 -27.18 6.79 -6.00
C LYS A 507 -26.49 6.02 -4.90
N TRP A 508 -25.31 6.48 -4.51
CA TRP A 508 -24.74 6.17 -3.21
C TRP A 508 -25.45 7.01 -2.17
N ILE A 509 -26.27 6.37 -1.34
CA ILE A 509 -26.97 7.03 -0.22
C ILE A 509 -26.20 6.87 1.09
N ASP A 510 -25.24 5.95 1.11
CA ASP A 510 -24.25 5.77 2.16
C ASP A 510 -22.97 5.16 1.59
N THR A 511 -21.90 5.03 2.37
CA THR A 511 -20.65 4.39 1.93
C THR A 511 -20.80 2.89 1.67
N ASP A 512 -21.81 2.28 2.28
CA ASP A 512 -22.12 0.85 2.25
C ASP A 512 -23.52 0.55 1.69
N LYS A 513 -24.18 1.56 1.09
CA LYS A 513 -25.58 1.47 0.63
C LYS A 513 -25.79 2.19 -0.70
N ILE A 514 -26.34 1.45 -1.66
CA ILE A 514 -26.65 1.92 -3.01
C ILE A 514 -28.15 1.81 -3.24
N GLU A 515 -28.76 2.84 -3.79
CA GLU A 515 -30.14 2.84 -4.24
C GLU A 515 -30.19 2.91 -5.77
N ILE A 516 -31.04 2.05 -6.36
CA ILE A 516 -31.17 1.91 -7.81
C ILE A 516 -32.64 1.99 -8.16
N ASN A 517 -32.98 2.88 -9.08
CA ASN A 517 -34.20 2.82 -9.85
C ASN A 517 -33.80 2.59 -11.30
N SER A 518 -33.92 1.35 -11.78
CA SER A 518 -33.40 0.97 -13.09
C SER A 518 -34.32 1.38 -14.24
N GLY A 519 -35.58 1.70 -13.95
CA GLY A 519 -36.65 1.74 -14.94
C GLY A 519 -37.09 0.32 -15.32
N THR A 520 -37.70 0.14 -16.49
CA THR A 520 -38.16 -1.18 -16.93
C THR A 520 -36.99 -2.12 -17.18
N VAL A 521 -37.04 -3.34 -16.63
CA VAL A 521 -36.08 -4.42 -16.91
C VAL A 521 -36.83 -5.58 -17.55
N SER A 522 -36.29 -6.11 -18.66
CA SER A 522 -36.92 -7.21 -19.40
C SER A 522 -36.38 -8.57 -18.97
N SER A 523 -37.11 -9.65 -19.33
CA SER A 523 -36.58 -11.01 -19.18
C SER A 523 -35.28 -11.19 -19.97
N GLY A 524 -34.28 -11.82 -19.35
CA GLY A 524 -32.93 -11.95 -19.91
C GLY A 524 -32.02 -10.73 -19.72
N GLU A 525 -32.51 -9.66 -19.11
CA GLU A 525 -31.71 -8.51 -18.70
C GLU A 525 -31.29 -8.60 -17.23
N GLY A 526 -30.19 -7.91 -16.90
CA GLY A 526 -29.75 -7.68 -15.52
C GLY A 526 -29.16 -6.29 -15.38
N ILE A 527 -28.68 -5.95 -14.18
CA ILE A 527 -28.02 -4.67 -13.92
C ILE A 527 -26.58 -4.93 -13.51
N VAL A 528 -25.63 -4.37 -14.26
CA VAL A 528 -24.22 -4.34 -13.89
C VAL A 528 -23.91 -2.99 -13.29
N MET A 529 -23.15 -2.98 -12.21
CA MET A 529 -22.61 -1.77 -11.59
C MET A 529 -21.10 -1.83 -11.64
N ALA A 530 -20.46 -0.72 -11.97
CA ALA A 530 -19.02 -0.55 -11.87
C ALA A 530 -18.60 -0.44 -10.38
N VAL A 531 -18.82 -1.51 -9.63
CA VAL A 531 -18.46 -1.67 -8.22
C VAL A 531 -17.87 -3.06 -8.07
N SER A 532 -16.71 -3.18 -7.44
CA SER A 532 -16.06 -4.47 -7.24
C SER A 532 -16.98 -5.44 -6.49
N TYR A 533 -17.08 -6.68 -6.96
CA TYR A 533 -17.87 -7.69 -6.29
C TYR A 533 -17.27 -8.10 -4.93
N ASP A 534 -18.13 -8.23 -3.93
CA ASP A 534 -17.85 -8.92 -2.67
C ASP A 534 -19.13 -9.67 -2.21
N LYS A 535 -18.94 -10.87 -1.66
CA LYS A 535 -20.03 -11.76 -1.20
C LYS A 535 -20.92 -11.19 -0.09
N ARG A 536 -20.48 -10.12 0.58
CA ARG A 536 -21.20 -9.42 1.65
C ARG A 536 -22.25 -8.44 1.14
N TRP A 537 -22.22 -8.09 -0.15
CA TRP A 537 -23.32 -7.35 -0.74
C TRP A 537 -24.63 -8.15 -0.69
N LYS A 538 -25.71 -7.48 -0.30
CA LYS A 538 -27.08 -8.02 -0.22
C LYS A 538 -28.06 -7.04 -0.85
N ALA A 539 -29.12 -7.57 -1.46
CA ALA A 539 -30.22 -6.78 -1.97
C ALA A 539 -31.37 -6.71 -0.95
N SER A 540 -32.19 -5.66 -1.04
CA SER A 540 -33.42 -5.50 -0.26
C SER A 540 -34.49 -6.55 -0.58
N SER A 541 -34.55 -7.00 -1.84
CA SER A 541 -35.49 -8.03 -2.31
C SER A 541 -34.88 -9.43 -2.26
N ARG A 542 -35.65 -10.40 -1.77
CA ARG A 542 -35.22 -11.81 -1.64
C ARG A 542 -35.08 -12.54 -2.98
N GLY A 543 -35.72 -12.05 -4.04
CA GLY A 543 -35.64 -12.61 -5.40
C GLY A 543 -34.37 -12.23 -6.16
N VAL A 544 -33.60 -11.26 -5.63
CA VAL A 544 -32.43 -10.71 -6.30
C VAL A 544 -31.16 -11.44 -5.88
N ARG A 545 -30.41 -11.92 -6.87
CA ARG A 545 -29.09 -12.50 -6.69
C ARG A 545 -28.02 -11.51 -7.12
N ILE A 546 -26.97 -11.40 -6.31
CA ILE A 546 -25.76 -10.63 -6.61
C ILE A 546 -24.62 -11.60 -6.90
N SER A 547 -23.92 -11.40 -8.01
CA SER A 547 -22.74 -12.18 -8.39
C SER A 547 -21.66 -11.31 -8.97
N GLN A 548 -20.49 -11.90 -9.17
CA GLN A 548 -19.39 -11.31 -9.93
C GLN A 548 -19.65 -11.50 -11.43
N ASP A 549 -19.44 -10.47 -12.22
CA ASP A 549 -19.43 -10.55 -13.68
C ASP A 549 -18.01 -10.87 -14.22
N PRO A 550 -17.84 -11.08 -15.53
CA PRO A 550 -16.52 -11.36 -16.12
C PRO A 550 -15.47 -10.25 -15.95
N MET A 551 -15.89 -8.99 -15.72
CA MET A 551 -15.01 -7.85 -15.44
C MET A 551 -14.75 -7.65 -13.94
N GLY A 552 -15.23 -8.56 -13.08
CA GLY A 552 -15.04 -8.46 -11.63
C GLY A 552 -16.00 -7.49 -10.93
N ASN A 553 -16.92 -6.90 -11.69
CA ASN A 553 -17.94 -5.97 -11.22
C ASN A 553 -19.14 -6.72 -10.61
N MET A 554 -19.95 -6.01 -9.82
CA MET A 554 -21.21 -6.51 -9.31
C MET A 554 -22.26 -6.56 -10.42
N VAL A 555 -22.88 -7.73 -10.58
CA VAL A 555 -24.10 -7.89 -11.39
C VAL A 555 -25.25 -8.38 -10.52
N VAL A 556 -26.41 -7.79 -10.71
CA VAL A 556 -27.66 -8.18 -10.06
C VAL A 556 -28.65 -8.72 -11.08
N VAL A 557 -29.23 -9.86 -10.74
CA VAL A 557 -30.19 -10.60 -11.57
C VAL A 557 -31.36 -11.06 -10.72
N SER A 558 -32.54 -11.16 -11.33
CA SER A 558 -33.72 -11.76 -10.72
C SER A 558 -34.45 -12.63 -11.72
N SER A 559 -35.12 -13.68 -11.24
CA SER A 559 -36.09 -14.45 -12.03
C SER A 559 -37.36 -13.64 -12.34
N ASN A 560 -37.67 -12.63 -11.52
CA ASN A 560 -38.75 -11.68 -11.76
C ASN A 560 -38.14 -10.30 -12.06
N PRO A 561 -38.15 -9.83 -13.31
CA PRO A 561 -37.52 -8.56 -13.70
C PRO A 561 -38.03 -7.35 -12.91
N HIS A 562 -39.28 -7.38 -12.43
CA HIS A 562 -39.84 -6.30 -11.60
C HIS A 562 -39.09 -6.12 -10.27
N ASP A 563 -38.43 -7.15 -9.75
CA ASP A 563 -37.62 -7.04 -8.53
C ASP A 563 -36.37 -6.16 -8.74
N LEU A 564 -36.01 -5.88 -10.00
CA LEU A 564 -34.85 -5.08 -10.37
C LEU A 564 -35.20 -3.61 -10.65
N GLU A 565 -36.49 -3.26 -10.77
CA GLU A 565 -36.93 -1.90 -11.10
C GLU A 565 -36.59 -0.91 -9.99
N GLN A 566 -36.80 -1.31 -8.73
CA GLN A 566 -36.44 -0.53 -7.55
C GLN A 566 -35.81 -1.46 -6.51
N LEU A 567 -34.53 -1.25 -6.21
CA LEU A 567 -33.83 -2.06 -5.23
C LEU A 567 -32.77 -1.26 -4.49
N THR A 568 -32.48 -1.70 -3.27
CA THR A 568 -31.42 -1.16 -2.44
C THR A 568 -30.41 -2.24 -2.15
N LEU A 569 -29.13 -1.92 -2.32
CA LEU A 569 -28.02 -2.80 -1.99
C LEU A 569 -27.36 -2.33 -0.70
N PHE A 570 -26.93 -3.29 0.11
CA PHE A 570 -26.27 -3.05 1.40
C PHE A 570 -25.07 -3.97 1.53
N TYR A 571 -23.97 -3.46 2.06
CA TYR A 571 -22.81 -4.26 2.45
C TYR A 571 -22.97 -4.73 3.90
N LYS A 572 -22.97 -6.05 4.16
CA LYS A 572 -23.21 -6.60 5.51
C LYS A 572 -22.31 -7.78 5.88
#